data_AF-A0A0T2ZJF1-F1
#
_entry.id   AF-A0A0T2ZJF1-F1
#
_cell.length_a   1.000
_cell.length_b   1.000
_cell.length_c   1.000
_cell.angle_alpha   90.00
_cell.angle_beta   90.00
_cell.angle_gamma   90.00
#
_symmetry.space_group_name_H-M   'P 1'
#
loop_
_entity.id
_entity.type
_entity.pdbx_description
1 polymer ?
#
loop_
_entity_poly.entity_id
_entity_poly.type
_entity_poly.pdbx_seq_one_letter_code
_entity_poly.pdbx_strand_id
1 'polypeptide(L)'
;MALITDPKNSLGVPRWMDAKAYPSDRPLSASQWRWEFLRRRPDYRKAWVDHFDKCQARYDEMDKDGLLKDRREEYRGVGSTWRDVCEPFGVERIAAPWLAEPGVHFWRTTYGWAMGAPSLDVPIESIVDRHNELEYKGIMLFAFDINRPFKEQAERVQHFFEARQREERGGVLKPQRQHVSLWPNYLRALDARDQGATFEQLWSAIVGSVLLVEEHDRRVDGNTPAAGHQLWEQAQNLMFKVTS
;
A
#
# COMPACT_ATOMS: atom_id res chain seq x y z
N MET A 1 14.71 7.78 28.35
CA MET A 1 13.91 7.02 27.36
C MET A 1 12.55 6.77 27.97
N ALA A 2 11.53 7.52 27.56
CA ALA A 2 10.16 7.22 27.96
C ALA A 2 9.71 5.98 27.16
N LEU A 3 9.59 4.85 27.85
CA LEU A 3 9.01 3.63 27.32
C LEU A 3 7.59 3.97 26.84
N ILE A 4 7.27 3.62 25.60
CA ILE A 4 5.90 3.72 25.10
C ILE A 4 5.08 2.72 25.92
N THR A 5 4.35 3.20 26.93
CA THR A 5 3.74 2.38 28.00
C THR A 5 2.51 1.59 27.56
N ASP A 6 2.14 1.65 26.28
CA ASP A 6 1.08 0.80 25.73
C ASP A 6 1.48 0.26 24.34
N PRO A 7 2.09 -0.94 24.27
CA PRO A 7 2.48 -1.56 23.01
C PRO A 7 1.30 -1.89 22.07
N LYS A 8 0.04 -1.80 22.54
CA LYS A 8 -1.15 -1.97 21.67
C LYS A 8 -1.63 -0.67 21.03
N ASN A 9 -1.28 0.49 21.59
CA ASN A 9 -1.49 1.82 20.98
C ASN A 9 -0.23 2.37 20.27
N SER A 10 0.91 1.66 20.32
CA SER A 10 2.24 2.22 20.01
C SER A 10 2.63 2.28 18.54
N LEU A 11 1.90 1.64 17.62
CA LEU A 11 2.30 1.58 16.20
C LEU A 11 1.65 2.69 15.34
N GLY A 12 1.15 3.75 15.97
CA GLY A 12 0.53 4.89 15.29
C GLY A 12 -0.82 4.55 14.64
N VAL A 13 -1.57 3.65 15.27
CA VAL A 13 -2.95 3.35 14.91
C VAL A 13 -3.86 4.41 15.56
N PRO A 14 -4.61 5.20 14.79
CA PRO A 14 -5.54 6.16 15.37
C PRO A 14 -6.64 5.49 16.20
N ARG A 15 -7.23 6.23 17.13
CA ARG A 15 -8.47 5.79 17.78
C ARG A 15 -9.58 5.74 16.72
N TRP A 16 -10.13 4.57 16.44
CA TRP A 16 -11.12 4.37 15.36
C TRP A 16 -12.44 5.14 15.55
N MET A 17 -12.75 5.52 16.79
CA MET A 17 -13.88 6.38 17.13
C MET A 17 -13.67 7.84 16.75
N ASP A 18 -12.42 8.30 16.60
CA ASP A 18 -12.11 9.67 16.16
C ASP A 18 -12.06 9.74 14.64
N ALA A 19 -13.17 10.12 14.01
CA ALA A 19 -13.26 10.25 12.56
C ALA A 19 -12.27 11.30 11.99
N LYS A 20 -11.88 12.32 12.78
CA LYS A 20 -10.94 13.37 12.33
C LYS A 20 -9.50 12.89 12.26
N ALA A 21 -9.18 11.77 12.91
CA ALA A 21 -7.86 11.16 12.83
C ALA A 21 -7.61 10.45 11.48
N TYR A 22 -8.61 10.42 10.60
CA TYR A 22 -8.54 9.83 9.26
C TYR A 22 -8.60 10.92 8.18
N PRO A 23 -7.86 10.76 7.08
CA PRO A 23 -7.76 11.76 6.02
C PRO A 23 -9.08 11.83 5.22
N SER A 24 -10.03 12.63 5.71
CA SER A 24 -11.35 12.84 5.09
C SER A 24 -11.48 14.20 4.40
N ASP A 25 -10.69 15.18 4.81
CA ASP A 25 -10.71 16.57 4.36
C ASP A 25 -9.62 16.89 3.32
N ARG A 26 -8.56 16.07 3.24
CA ARG A 26 -7.48 16.23 2.26
C ARG A 26 -7.47 15.12 1.21
N PRO A 27 -7.31 15.45 -0.08
CA PRO A 27 -7.10 14.44 -1.10
C PRO A 27 -5.71 13.82 -0.92
N LEU A 28 -5.67 12.52 -0.64
CA LEU A 28 -4.43 11.74 -0.68
C LEU A 28 -4.17 11.21 -2.09
N SER A 29 -2.89 11.19 -2.47
CA SER A 29 -2.42 10.48 -3.64
C SER A 29 -2.60 8.96 -3.49
N ALA A 30 -2.59 8.23 -4.61
CA ALA A 30 -2.65 6.77 -4.61
C ALA A 30 -1.54 6.14 -3.73
N SER A 31 -0.34 6.71 -3.75
CA SER A 31 0.79 6.27 -2.92
C SER A 31 0.57 6.50 -1.43
N GLN A 32 0.01 7.65 -1.04
CA GLN A 32 -0.34 7.92 0.37
C GLN A 32 -1.44 6.97 0.86
N TRP A 33 -2.46 6.70 0.04
CA TRP A 33 -3.46 5.70 0.40
C TRP A 33 -2.89 4.29 0.50
N ARG A 34 -2.04 3.89 -0.45
CA ARG A 34 -1.34 2.60 -0.39
C ARG A 34 -0.54 2.47 0.90
N TRP A 35 0.09 3.56 1.36
CA TRP A 35 0.80 3.60 2.65
C TRP A 35 -0.14 3.37 3.82
N GLU A 36 -1.26 4.09 3.88
CA GLU A 36 -2.24 3.97 4.97
C GLU A 36 -2.79 2.55 5.12
N PHE A 37 -3.06 1.85 4.01
CA PHE A 37 -3.46 0.44 4.06
C PHE A 37 -2.29 -0.50 4.42
N LEU A 38 -1.11 -0.29 3.84
CA LEU A 38 0.06 -1.14 4.08
C LEU A 38 0.50 -1.11 5.55
N ARG A 39 0.61 0.07 6.16
CA ARG A 39 1.05 0.22 7.55
C ARG A 39 0.09 -0.38 8.58
N ARG A 40 -1.13 -0.75 8.15
CA ARG A 40 -2.14 -1.43 8.97
C ARG A 40 -2.11 -2.94 8.87
N ARG A 41 -1.39 -3.50 7.90
CA ARG A 41 -1.31 -4.95 7.76
C ARG A 41 -0.56 -5.57 8.96
N PRO A 42 -1.10 -6.62 9.60
CA PRO A 42 -0.43 -7.29 10.72
C PRO A 42 0.93 -7.86 10.34
N ASP A 43 1.06 -8.44 9.15
CA ASP A 43 2.31 -9.02 8.66
C ASP A 43 3.38 -7.95 8.37
N TYR A 44 2.99 -6.79 7.84
CA TYR A 44 3.88 -5.63 7.68
C TYR A 44 4.41 -5.13 9.02
N ARG A 45 3.52 -4.92 9.99
CA ARG A 45 3.90 -4.48 11.35
C ARG A 45 4.83 -5.47 12.02
N LYS A 46 4.53 -6.77 11.89
CA LYS A 46 5.40 -7.84 12.41
C LYS A 46 6.78 -7.81 11.75
N ALA A 47 6.84 -7.74 10.42
CA ALA A 47 8.10 -7.66 9.69
C ALA A 47 8.90 -6.42 10.09
N TRP A 48 8.24 -5.29 10.35
CA TRP A 48 8.91 -4.09 10.84
C TRP A 48 9.50 -4.32 12.23
N VAL A 49 8.72 -4.86 13.19
CA VAL A 49 9.20 -5.17 14.55
C VAL A 49 10.37 -6.15 14.54
N ASP A 50 10.25 -7.25 13.79
CA ASP A 50 11.27 -8.30 13.70
C ASP A 50 12.62 -7.78 13.15
N HIS A 51 12.57 -6.69 12.37
CA HIS A 51 13.75 -6.09 11.73
C HIS A 51 14.16 -4.76 12.35
N PHE A 52 13.41 -4.23 13.32
CA PHE A 52 13.66 -2.92 13.91
C PHE A 52 15.04 -2.85 14.56
N ASP A 53 15.36 -3.81 15.44
CA ASP A 53 16.65 -3.83 16.14
C ASP A 53 17.85 -3.93 15.18
N LYS A 54 17.70 -4.69 14.09
CA LYS A 54 18.73 -4.80 13.04
C LYS A 54 18.93 -3.48 12.30
N CYS A 55 17.84 -2.77 12.02
CA CYS A 55 17.91 -1.45 11.39
C CYS A 55 18.56 -0.43 12.35
N GLN A 56 18.16 -0.44 13.62
CA GLN A 56 18.69 0.46 14.64
C GLN A 56 20.19 0.26 14.84
N ALA A 57 20.64 -1.00 14.98
CA ALA A 57 22.07 -1.31 15.14
C ALA A 57 22.92 -0.82 13.95
N ARG A 58 22.41 -0.98 12.71
CA ARG A 58 23.10 -0.47 11.51
C ARG A 58 23.16 1.06 11.49
N TYR A 59 22.09 1.74 11.90
CA TYR A 59 22.11 3.20 12.01
C TYR A 59 23.08 3.68 13.08
N ASP A 60 23.10 3.04 14.23
CA ASP A 60 24.03 3.36 15.31
C ASP A 60 25.48 3.15 14.85
N GLU A 61 25.75 2.14 14.03
CA GLU A 61 27.04 1.93 13.38
C GLU A 61 27.40 3.04 12.38
N MET A 62 26.46 3.46 11.53
CA MET A 62 26.66 4.55 10.57
C MET A 62 26.81 5.93 11.23
N ASP A 63 26.20 6.15 12.40
CA ASP A 63 26.32 7.40 13.16
C ASP A 63 27.58 7.47 14.04
N LYS A 64 28.43 6.43 14.05
CA LYS A 64 29.71 6.46 14.80
C LYS A 64 30.60 7.63 14.37
N ASP A 65 30.51 8.03 13.11
CA ASP A 65 31.27 9.16 12.54
C ASP A 65 30.52 10.50 12.66
N GLY A 66 29.34 10.51 13.28
CA GLY A 66 28.51 11.71 13.49
C GLY A 66 27.87 12.27 12.21
N LEU A 67 27.88 11.51 11.12
CA LEU A 67 27.36 11.91 9.80
C LEU A 67 25.83 11.94 9.73
N LEU A 68 25.12 11.43 10.74
CA LEU A 68 23.65 11.35 10.76
C LEU A 68 22.99 12.31 11.78
N LYS A 69 23.76 13.21 12.42
CA LYS A 69 23.29 14.07 13.51
C LYS A 69 22.04 14.91 13.18
N ASP A 70 21.88 15.37 11.94
CA ASP A 70 20.74 16.21 11.52
C ASP A 70 19.54 15.43 10.95
N ARG A 71 19.62 14.09 10.87
CA ARG A 71 18.58 13.27 10.21
C ARG A 71 17.93 12.22 11.12
N ARG A 72 18.11 12.34 12.44
CA ARG A 72 17.79 11.25 13.38
C ARG A 72 16.32 10.84 13.43
N GLU A 73 15.37 11.75 13.31
CA GLU A 73 13.94 11.39 13.44
C GLU A 73 13.36 10.76 12.18
N GLU A 74 13.71 11.29 11.01
CA GLU A 74 13.21 10.78 9.73
C GLU A 74 13.77 9.39 9.41
N TYR A 75 15.02 9.09 9.79
CA TYR A 75 15.67 7.82 9.48
C TYR A 75 15.48 6.74 10.55
N ARG A 76 15.13 7.10 11.79
CA ARG A 76 14.77 6.12 12.84
C ARG A 76 13.56 5.26 12.48
N GLY A 77 12.79 5.66 11.47
CA GLY A 77 11.68 4.89 10.94
C GLY A 77 11.94 4.17 9.62
N VAL A 78 13.01 4.48 8.88
CA VAL A 78 13.23 3.94 7.53
C VAL A 78 14.24 2.80 7.60
N GLY A 79 13.78 1.56 7.60
CA GLY A 79 14.61 0.37 7.61
C GLY A 79 15.48 0.22 6.36
N SER A 80 16.53 -0.58 6.48
CA SER A 80 17.43 -0.89 5.37
C SER A 80 16.74 -1.71 4.27
N THR A 81 17.35 -1.72 3.09
CA THR A 81 16.89 -2.39 1.85
C THR A 81 17.04 -3.91 1.93
N TRP A 82 16.46 -4.55 2.95
CA TRP A 82 16.43 -6.01 3.06
C TRP A 82 15.42 -6.54 2.04
N ARG A 83 15.91 -7.02 0.90
CA ARG A 83 15.06 -7.48 -0.22
C ARG A 83 13.99 -8.47 0.26
N ASP A 84 14.39 -9.50 0.99
CA ASP A 84 13.49 -10.56 1.48
C ASP A 84 12.38 -10.04 2.39
N VAL A 85 12.58 -8.90 3.03
CA VAL A 85 11.61 -8.26 3.93
C VAL A 85 10.69 -7.32 3.16
N CYS A 86 11.23 -6.59 2.18
CA CYS A 86 10.51 -5.53 1.49
C CYS A 86 9.73 -6.04 0.26
N GLU A 87 10.25 -7.08 -0.42
CA GLU A 87 9.67 -7.67 -1.62
C GLU A 87 8.22 -8.16 -1.43
N PRO A 88 7.85 -8.86 -0.34
CA PRO A 88 6.47 -9.27 -0.11
C PRO A 88 5.48 -8.11 -0.05
N PHE A 89 5.94 -6.91 0.30
CA PHE A 89 5.11 -5.71 0.41
C PHE A 89 5.18 -4.80 -0.84
N GLY A 90 6.05 -5.14 -1.80
CA GLY A 90 6.30 -4.34 -2.98
C GLY A 90 6.83 -2.94 -2.65
N VAL A 91 7.73 -2.83 -1.67
CA VAL A 91 8.38 -1.59 -1.23
C VAL A 91 9.91 -1.73 -1.32
N GLU A 92 10.64 -0.62 -1.37
CA GLU A 92 12.12 -0.64 -1.37
C GLU A 92 12.69 -0.77 0.04
N ARG A 93 11.97 -0.21 1.01
CA ARG A 93 12.38 -0.10 2.41
C ARG A 93 11.17 -0.34 3.30
N ILE A 94 11.38 -0.92 4.48
CA ILE A 94 10.33 -1.01 5.48
C ILE A 94 10.31 0.28 6.30
N ALA A 95 9.16 0.93 6.41
CA ALA A 95 8.99 2.19 7.12
C ALA A 95 8.22 1.94 8.41
N ALA A 96 8.48 2.76 9.42
CA ALA A 96 7.81 2.66 10.69
C ALA A 96 6.30 2.92 10.53
N PRO A 97 5.43 2.02 11.03
CA PRO A 97 3.98 2.13 10.83
C PRO A 97 3.33 3.40 11.38
N TRP A 98 4.00 4.11 12.30
CA TRP A 98 3.52 5.36 12.88
C TRP A 98 3.84 6.61 12.06
N LEU A 99 4.66 6.49 11.01
CA LEU A 99 4.94 7.61 10.13
C LEU A 99 3.68 7.98 9.35
N ALA A 100 3.36 9.27 9.30
CA ALA A 100 2.28 9.78 8.47
C ALA A 100 2.57 9.52 6.98
N GLU A 101 3.84 9.56 6.57
CA GLU A 101 4.30 9.27 5.21
C GLU A 101 5.66 8.55 5.26
N PRO A 102 5.91 7.56 4.38
CA PRO A 102 7.09 6.71 4.49
C PRO A 102 8.34 7.29 3.75
N GLY A 103 8.25 8.51 3.22
CA GLY A 103 9.30 9.16 2.43
C GLY A 103 9.31 8.77 0.95
N VAL A 104 9.99 9.58 0.11
CA VAL A 104 9.99 9.45 -1.36
C VAL A 104 10.65 8.18 -1.90
N HIS A 105 11.58 7.58 -1.14
CA HIS A 105 12.29 6.36 -1.52
C HIS A 105 11.60 5.07 -1.06
N PHE A 106 10.35 5.15 -0.59
CA PHE A 106 9.65 3.97 -0.09
C PHE A 106 9.07 3.10 -1.22
N TRP A 107 8.49 3.74 -2.24
CA TRP A 107 7.75 3.06 -3.31
C TRP A 107 8.60 2.65 -4.49
N ARG A 108 9.93 2.82 -4.44
CA ARG A 108 10.81 2.46 -5.56
C ARG A 108 10.62 0.98 -5.82
N THR A 109 9.85 0.67 -6.86
CA THR A 109 9.54 -0.70 -7.21
C THR A 109 10.85 -1.41 -7.50
N THR A 110 10.89 -2.72 -7.31
CA THR A 110 12.00 -3.60 -7.70
C THR A 110 12.49 -3.37 -9.14
N TYR A 111 11.70 -2.69 -9.99
CA TYR A 111 12.13 -2.20 -11.30
C TYR A 111 13.23 -1.14 -11.26
N GLY A 112 13.32 -0.30 -10.23
CA GLY A 112 14.46 0.59 -10.05
C GLY A 112 15.78 -0.15 -9.83
N TRP A 113 15.71 -1.41 -9.37
CA TRP A 113 16.86 -2.29 -9.21
C TRP A 113 17.13 -3.14 -10.46
N ALA A 114 16.09 -3.57 -11.19
CA ALA A 114 16.24 -4.16 -12.52
C ALA A 114 16.74 -3.15 -13.58
N MET A 115 16.52 -1.86 -13.34
CA MET A 115 17.05 -0.72 -14.11
C MET A 115 18.28 -0.08 -13.46
N GLY A 116 18.79 -0.65 -12.36
CA GLY A 116 20.24 -0.58 -12.13
C GLY A 116 20.81 -1.28 -13.32
N ALA A 117 21.18 -0.50 -14.34
CA ALA A 117 21.30 -0.90 -15.73
C ALA A 117 21.75 -2.36 -15.80
N PRO A 118 21.05 -3.28 -16.51
CA PRO A 118 21.79 -4.43 -17.03
C PRO A 118 23.08 -3.83 -17.58
N SER A 119 24.23 -4.35 -17.13
CA SER A 119 25.51 -3.82 -17.62
C SER A 119 25.33 -3.59 -19.11
N LEU A 120 25.67 -2.39 -19.58
CA LEU A 120 25.38 -1.86 -20.91
C LEU A 120 25.94 -2.73 -22.07
N ASP A 121 26.36 -3.96 -21.76
CA ASP A 121 26.86 -5.00 -22.61
C ASP A 121 25.77 -5.89 -23.22
N VAL A 122 24.49 -5.70 -22.86
CA VAL A 122 23.38 -6.26 -23.66
C VAL A 122 23.03 -5.23 -24.72
N PRO A 123 23.36 -5.46 -26.00
CA PRO A 123 23.05 -4.50 -27.06
C PRO A 123 21.55 -4.25 -27.07
N ILE A 124 21.14 -2.98 -27.09
CA ILE A 124 19.74 -2.58 -27.19
C ILE A 124 19.07 -3.28 -28.38
N GLU A 125 19.80 -3.51 -29.47
CA GLU A 125 19.31 -4.24 -30.64
C GLU A 125 18.93 -5.70 -30.31
N SER A 126 19.62 -6.35 -29.37
CA SER A 126 19.30 -7.72 -28.93
C SER A 126 18.05 -7.82 -28.04
N ILE A 127 17.69 -6.72 -27.38
CA ILE A 127 16.45 -6.59 -26.58
C ILE A 127 15.27 -6.29 -27.52
N VAL A 128 15.48 -5.38 -28.48
CA VAL A 128 14.46 -4.95 -29.46
C VAL A 128 14.09 -6.08 -30.44
N ASP A 129 15.06 -6.91 -30.86
CA ASP A 129 14.80 -7.97 -31.85
C ASP A 129 14.27 -9.29 -31.25
N ARG A 130 14.33 -9.48 -29.92
CA ARG A 130 13.83 -10.71 -29.26
C ARG A 130 12.62 -10.52 -28.35
N HIS A 131 12.30 -9.32 -27.90
CA HIS A 131 11.27 -9.13 -26.87
C HIS A 131 10.43 -7.88 -27.11
N ASN A 132 9.32 -8.04 -27.82
CA ASN A 132 8.16 -7.15 -27.60
C ASN A 132 7.38 -7.55 -26.32
N GLU A 133 7.74 -8.68 -25.71
CA GLU A 133 7.04 -9.28 -24.57
C GLU A 133 8.06 -9.94 -23.64
N LEU A 134 8.47 -9.25 -22.58
CA LEU A 134 9.09 -9.92 -21.42
C LEU A 134 7.97 -10.24 -20.44
N GLU A 135 7.57 -11.51 -20.39
CA GLU A 135 6.63 -12.02 -19.39
C GLU A 135 7.41 -12.55 -18.18
N TYR A 136 7.24 -11.91 -17.02
CA TYR A 136 7.82 -12.39 -15.77
C TYR A 136 6.76 -12.37 -14.67
N LYS A 137 6.37 -13.56 -14.19
CA LYS A 137 5.40 -13.75 -13.10
C LYS A 137 4.08 -12.98 -13.32
N GLY A 138 3.54 -13.01 -14.54
CA GLY A 138 2.30 -12.29 -14.89
C GLY A 138 2.45 -10.78 -15.07
N ILE A 139 3.69 -10.28 -15.17
CA ILE A 139 3.98 -8.90 -15.54
C ILE A 139 4.53 -8.87 -16.97
N MET A 140 4.03 -7.94 -17.79
CA MET A 140 4.48 -7.73 -19.18
C MET A 140 5.16 -6.38 -19.32
N LEU A 141 6.33 -6.37 -19.97
CA LEU A 141 7.03 -5.15 -20.36
C LEU A 141 6.82 -4.87 -21.85
N PHE A 142 6.43 -3.64 -22.17
CA PHE A 142 6.26 -3.16 -23.55
C PHE A 142 7.25 -2.03 -23.83
N ALA A 143 7.98 -2.13 -24.94
CA ALA A 143 8.80 -1.04 -25.44
C ALA A 143 7.96 -0.14 -26.36
N PHE A 144 8.07 1.17 -26.18
CA PHE A 144 7.39 2.16 -27.02
C PHE A 144 8.41 2.87 -27.92
N ASP A 145 8.12 2.94 -29.21
CA ASP A 145 8.87 3.76 -30.18
C ASP A 145 8.46 5.22 -30.00
N ILE A 146 9.40 6.04 -29.51
CA ILE A 146 9.19 7.47 -29.27
C ILE A 146 8.94 8.27 -30.56
N ASN A 147 9.27 7.71 -31.73
CA ASN A 147 9.05 8.35 -33.02
C ASN A 147 7.67 8.05 -33.61
N ARG A 148 6.82 7.30 -32.89
CA ARG A 148 5.45 6.99 -33.30
C ARG A 148 4.43 7.57 -32.32
N PRO A 149 3.19 7.85 -32.76
CA PRO A 149 2.13 8.31 -31.86
C PRO A 149 1.90 7.32 -30.70
N PHE A 150 1.90 7.82 -29.46
CA PHE A 150 1.74 6.98 -28.27
C PHE A 150 0.37 6.28 -28.22
N LYS A 151 -0.70 6.95 -28.64
CA LYS A 151 -2.08 6.42 -28.58
C LYS A 151 -2.22 5.08 -29.30
N GLU A 152 -1.71 4.99 -30.54
CA GLU A 152 -1.80 3.77 -31.35
C GLU A 152 -1.01 2.61 -30.72
N GLN A 153 0.14 2.91 -30.12
CA GLN A 153 0.95 1.92 -29.42
C GLN A 153 0.24 1.44 -28.15
N ALA A 154 -0.34 2.36 -27.37
CA ALA A 154 -1.06 2.04 -26.13
C ALA A 154 -2.32 1.19 -26.39
N GLU A 155 -3.06 1.48 -27.47
CA GLU A 155 -4.24 0.69 -27.88
C GLU A 155 -3.85 -0.76 -28.23
N ARG A 156 -2.71 -0.96 -28.93
CA ARG A 156 -2.19 -2.31 -29.20
C ARG A 156 -1.85 -3.06 -27.92
N VAL A 157 -1.16 -2.39 -26.99
CA VAL A 157 -0.82 -2.97 -25.68
C VAL A 157 -2.09 -3.33 -24.90
N GLN A 158 -3.11 -2.46 -24.91
CA GLN A 158 -4.39 -2.74 -24.27
C GLN A 158 -5.06 -3.98 -24.87
N HIS A 159 -5.18 -4.06 -26.20
CA HIS A 159 -5.78 -5.22 -26.86
C HIS A 159 -5.05 -6.52 -26.51
N PHE A 160 -3.71 -6.48 -26.43
CA PHE A 160 -2.90 -7.61 -26.01
C PHE A 160 -3.20 -8.04 -24.57
N PHE A 161 -3.23 -7.09 -23.63
CA PHE A 161 -3.60 -7.36 -22.23
C PHE A 161 -4.98 -8.00 -22.12
N GLU A 162 -5.97 -7.46 -22.82
CA GLU A 162 -7.33 -8.01 -22.79
C GLU A 162 -7.40 -9.41 -23.39
N ALA A 163 -6.66 -9.68 -24.47
CA ALA A 163 -6.58 -11.02 -25.06
C ALA A 163 -5.99 -12.02 -24.07
N ARG A 164 -4.87 -11.69 -23.42
CA ARG A 164 -4.27 -12.55 -22.39
C ARG A 164 -5.16 -12.76 -21.19
N GLN A 165 -5.84 -11.73 -20.70
CA GLN A 165 -6.81 -11.89 -19.62
C GLN A 165 -7.95 -12.85 -20.01
N ARG A 166 -8.46 -12.77 -21.24
CA ARG A 166 -9.47 -13.71 -21.74
C ARG A 166 -8.94 -15.14 -21.79
N GLU A 167 -7.73 -15.34 -22.28
CA GLU A 167 -7.10 -16.67 -22.40
C GLU A 167 -6.83 -17.31 -21.02
N GLU A 168 -6.26 -16.55 -20.09
CA GLU A 168 -5.86 -17.08 -18.78
C GLU A 168 -7.02 -17.18 -17.78
N ARG A 169 -8.00 -16.27 -17.88
CA ARG A 169 -9.04 -16.10 -16.85
C ARG A 169 -10.46 -16.28 -17.37
N GLY A 170 -10.63 -16.53 -18.66
CA GLY A 170 -11.95 -16.64 -19.28
C GLY A 170 -12.69 -15.30 -19.44
N GLY A 171 -12.03 -14.15 -19.21
CA GLY A 171 -12.64 -12.84 -19.36
C GLY A 171 -11.69 -11.66 -19.12
N VAL A 172 -12.10 -10.47 -19.56
CA VAL A 172 -11.37 -9.21 -19.29
C VAL A 172 -11.68 -8.73 -17.87
N LEU A 173 -10.65 -8.34 -17.14
CA LEU A 173 -10.82 -7.73 -15.82
C LEU A 173 -11.53 -6.38 -16.00
N LYS A 174 -12.73 -6.28 -15.45
CA LYS A 174 -13.43 -4.99 -15.40
C LYS A 174 -12.69 -4.08 -14.40
N PRO A 175 -12.39 -2.82 -14.75
CA PRO A 175 -11.89 -1.86 -13.79
C PRO A 175 -12.85 -1.81 -12.61
N GLN A 176 -12.38 -2.24 -11.44
CA GLN A 176 -13.21 -2.14 -10.24
C GLN A 176 -13.27 -0.66 -9.87
N ARG A 177 -14.48 -0.09 -9.87
CA ARG A 177 -14.67 1.30 -9.46
C ARG A 177 -14.16 1.44 -8.03
N GLN A 178 -13.10 2.23 -7.86
CA GLN A 178 -12.58 2.52 -6.54
C GLN A 178 -13.42 3.63 -5.90
N HIS A 179 -14.08 3.30 -4.80
CA HIS A 179 -14.83 4.27 -4.00
C HIS A 179 -13.88 4.96 -3.01
N VAL A 180 -12.98 5.80 -3.53
CA VAL A 180 -11.92 6.45 -2.73
C VAL A 180 -12.51 7.26 -1.55
N SER A 181 -13.71 7.83 -1.70
CA SER A 181 -14.42 8.52 -0.62
C SER A 181 -14.78 7.62 0.57
N LEU A 182 -14.84 6.30 0.39
CA LEU A 182 -15.10 5.33 1.47
C LEU A 182 -13.81 4.87 2.17
N TRP A 183 -12.63 5.18 1.63
CA TRP A 183 -11.37 4.69 2.18
C TRP A 183 -11.09 5.13 3.62
N PRO A 184 -11.45 6.35 4.09
CA PRO A 184 -11.38 6.68 5.52
C PRO A 184 -12.18 5.70 6.40
N ASN A 185 -13.38 5.31 5.95
CA ASN A 185 -14.22 4.35 6.68
C ASN A 185 -13.64 2.94 6.66
N TYR A 186 -12.98 2.55 5.57
CA TYR A 186 -12.24 1.28 5.50
C TYR A 186 -11.07 1.27 6.49
N LEU A 187 -10.28 2.33 6.58
CA LEU A 187 -9.20 2.42 7.59
C LEU A 187 -9.76 2.34 9.01
N ARG A 188 -10.86 3.05 9.30
CA ARG A 188 -11.57 2.96 10.59
C ARG A 188 -12.02 1.54 10.91
N ALA A 189 -12.55 0.82 9.91
CA ALA A 189 -12.97 -0.57 10.07
C ALA A 189 -11.81 -1.51 10.42
N LEU A 190 -10.66 -1.34 9.77
CA LEU A 190 -9.44 -2.10 10.08
C LEU A 190 -8.99 -1.83 11.51
N ASP A 191 -8.87 -0.55 11.89
CA ASP A 191 -8.37 -0.13 13.20
C ASP A 191 -9.33 -0.51 14.33
N ALA A 192 -10.65 -0.46 14.09
CA ALA A 192 -11.66 -0.90 15.05
C ALA A 192 -11.55 -2.39 15.35
N ARG A 193 -11.37 -3.22 14.32
CA ARG A 193 -11.24 -4.68 14.48
C ARG A 193 -9.92 -5.06 15.13
N ASP A 194 -8.83 -4.37 14.81
CA ASP A 194 -7.54 -4.52 15.47
C ASP A 194 -7.62 -4.16 16.98
N GLN A 195 -8.44 -3.18 17.32
CA GLN A 195 -8.73 -2.76 18.71
C GLN A 195 -9.84 -3.59 19.39
N GLY A 196 -10.32 -4.67 18.76
CA GLY A 196 -11.28 -5.62 19.36
C GLY A 196 -12.74 -5.17 19.33
N ALA A 197 -13.10 -4.12 18.60
CA ALA A 197 -14.49 -3.67 18.48
C ALA A 197 -15.36 -4.71 17.76
N THR A 198 -16.62 -4.88 18.17
CA THR A 198 -17.58 -5.72 17.46
C THR A 198 -18.04 -5.06 16.15
N PHE A 199 -18.58 -5.84 15.21
CA PHE A 199 -19.12 -5.27 13.96
C PHE A 199 -20.29 -4.32 14.20
N GLU A 200 -21.06 -4.55 15.27
CA GLU A 200 -22.14 -3.66 15.71
C GLU A 200 -21.60 -2.31 16.20
N GLN A 201 -20.54 -2.31 17.03
CA GLN A 201 -19.88 -1.09 17.49
C GLN A 201 -19.27 -0.32 16.32
N LEU A 202 -18.59 -1.02 15.41
CA LEU A 202 -18.03 -0.45 14.20
C LEU A 202 -19.11 0.24 13.35
N TRP A 203 -20.18 -0.48 13.03
CA TRP A 203 -21.25 0.03 12.19
C TRP A 203 -21.95 1.23 12.84
N SER A 204 -22.24 1.15 14.13
CA SER A 204 -22.87 2.24 14.88
C SER A 204 -22.05 3.53 14.85
N ALA A 205 -20.72 3.43 14.99
CA ALA A 205 -19.85 4.62 14.95
C ALA A 205 -19.68 5.22 13.54
N ILE A 206 -19.80 4.40 12.49
CA ILE A 206 -19.69 4.87 11.10
C ILE A 206 -21.02 5.48 10.65
N VAL A 207 -22.15 4.79 10.88
CA VAL A 207 -23.48 5.32 10.55
C VAL A 207 -23.77 6.58 11.36
N GLY A 208 -23.43 6.60 12.66
CA GLY A 208 -23.55 7.81 13.48
C GLY A 208 -22.73 8.99 12.94
N SER A 209 -21.59 8.73 12.26
CA SER A 209 -20.81 9.78 11.61
C SER A 209 -21.36 10.21 10.23
N VAL A 210 -22.08 9.33 9.52
CA VAL A 210 -22.66 9.62 8.20
C VAL A 210 -24.03 10.30 8.32
N LEU A 211 -24.85 9.93 9.31
CA LEU A 211 -26.16 10.52 9.56
C LEU A 211 -26.11 12.01 9.99
N LEU A 212 -24.93 12.53 10.30
CA LEU A 212 -24.72 13.97 10.53
C LEU A 212 -24.51 14.76 9.22
N VAL A 213 -24.30 14.08 8.08
CA VAL A 213 -23.93 14.75 6.83
C VAL A 213 -25.07 14.75 5.81
N GLU A 214 -25.88 13.69 5.70
CA GLU A 214 -27.02 13.69 4.78
C GLU A 214 -28.20 12.85 5.30
N GLU A 215 -29.41 13.44 5.29
CA GLU A 215 -30.73 12.82 5.49
C GLU A 215 -31.09 11.83 4.35
N HIS A 216 -30.14 10.99 3.90
CA HIS A 216 -30.35 10.10 2.77
C HIS A 216 -30.89 8.73 3.21
N ASP A 217 -32.18 8.53 2.92
CA ASP A 217 -32.95 7.29 2.80
C ASP A 217 -33.12 6.35 4.02
N ARG A 218 -34.33 6.44 4.59
CA ARG A 218 -34.92 5.63 5.66
C ARG A 218 -35.23 4.18 5.26
N ARG A 219 -34.26 3.41 4.77
CA ARG A 219 -34.40 1.95 4.57
C ARG A 219 -33.14 1.15 4.89
N VAL A 220 -32.42 1.51 5.95
CA VAL A 220 -31.42 0.60 6.54
C VAL A 220 -32.15 -0.34 7.49
N ASP A 221 -32.87 -1.30 6.93
CA ASP A 221 -33.55 -2.34 7.69
C ASP A 221 -32.49 -3.27 8.33
N GLY A 222 -32.19 -2.99 9.60
CA GLY A 222 -32.09 -4.01 10.65
C GLY A 222 -30.95 -5.03 10.67
N ASN A 223 -29.97 -5.04 9.76
CA ASN A 223 -28.84 -5.98 9.87
C ASN A 223 -27.48 -5.29 10.06
N THR A 224 -27.35 -4.63 11.22
CA THR A 224 -26.17 -3.83 11.61
C THR A 224 -24.85 -4.61 11.68
N PRO A 225 -24.78 -5.89 12.12
CA PRO A 225 -23.51 -6.61 12.17
C PRO A 225 -23.05 -7.04 10.77
N ALA A 226 -23.97 -7.39 9.88
CA ALA A 226 -23.65 -7.83 8.52
C ALA A 226 -23.02 -6.70 7.68
N ALA A 227 -23.54 -5.47 7.80
CA ALA A 227 -22.98 -4.31 7.13
C ALA A 227 -21.58 -3.95 7.66
N GLY A 228 -21.38 -4.01 8.99
CA GLY A 228 -20.05 -3.83 9.59
C GLY A 228 -19.04 -4.90 9.14
N HIS A 229 -19.47 -6.16 9.03
CA HIS A 229 -18.64 -7.25 8.51
C HIS A 229 -18.26 -7.01 7.04
N GLN A 230 -19.23 -6.70 6.19
CA GLN A 230 -19.00 -6.44 4.76
C GLN A 230 -18.04 -5.26 4.55
N LEU A 231 -18.18 -4.18 5.33
CA LEU A 231 -17.28 -3.03 5.27
C LEU A 231 -15.83 -3.43 5.61
N TRP A 232 -15.66 -4.24 6.66
CA TRP A 232 -14.34 -4.73 7.05
C TRP A 232 -13.74 -5.68 6.00
N GLU A 233 -14.53 -6.59 5.41
CA GLU A 233 -14.06 -7.46 4.33
C GLU A 233 -13.62 -6.67 3.09
N GLN A 234 -14.37 -5.64 2.71
CA GLN A 234 -13.97 -4.73 1.64
C GLN A 234 -12.65 -4.03 1.96
N ALA A 235 -12.49 -3.55 3.20
CA ALA A 235 -11.23 -2.95 3.65
C ALA A 235 -10.06 -3.94 3.61
N GLN A 236 -10.28 -5.20 4.00
CA GLN A 236 -9.28 -6.27 3.92
C GLN A 236 -8.86 -6.57 2.48
N ASN A 237 -9.79 -6.51 1.52
CA ASN A 237 -9.47 -6.73 0.11
C ASN A 237 -8.66 -5.59 -0.52
N LEU A 238 -8.70 -4.38 0.05
CA LEU A 238 -7.85 -3.26 -0.36
C LEU A 238 -6.43 -3.36 0.21
N MET A 239 -6.22 -4.12 1.29
CA MET A 239 -4.88 -4.47 1.75
C MET A 239 -4.29 -5.50 0.78
N PHE A 240 -3.64 -5.01 -0.29
CA PHE A 240 -2.93 -5.77 -1.32
C PHE A 240 -2.41 -7.11 -0.76
N LYS A 241 -3.11 -8.21 -1.02
CA LYS A 241 -2.68 -9.52 -0.56
C LYS A 241 -1.42 -9.90 -1.34
N VAL A 242 -0.39 -10.35 -0.62
CA VAL A 242 0.75 -11.00 -1.27
C VAL A 242 0.19 -12.26 -1.90
N THR A 243 0.20 -12.34 -3.23
CA THR A 243 -0.06 -13.60 -3.92
C THR A 243 1.12 -14.51 -3.59
N SER A 244 0.89 -15.48 -2.69
CA SER A 244 1.81 -16.58 -2.39
C SER A 244 2.03 -17.47 -3.60
#